data_AF-A0A3N6ALD3-F1
#
_entry.id   AF-A0A3N6ALD3-F1
#
_cell.length_a   1.000
_cell.length_b   1.000
_cell.length_c   1.000
_cell.angle_alpha   90.00
_cell.angle_beta   90.00
_cell.angle_gamma   90.00
#
_symmetry.space_group_name_H-M   'P 1'
#
loop_
_entity.id
_entity.type
_entity.pdbx_description
1 polymer ?
#
loop_
_entity_poly.entity_id
_entity_poly.type
_entity_poly.pdbx_seq_one_letter_code
_entity_poly.pdbx_strand_id
1 'polypeptide(L)'
;ENLKQSLELYIADRKQSGDEEIVYTAHTFLEWIKRQTEIIKDEKTFSISADDDSEVKRGNVVWVDFGFNVADEFGGKHPAIIYRRSGSQVFVFPLTTQPPKGSHANVYVKVPYVHNFKKMDRWTNVLNLKCVSIQRIDFNSKPFGNVNGKVLANISNTWQKRGIR
;
A
#
# COMPACT_ATOMS: atom_id res chain seq x y z
N GLU A 1 17.30 16.07 -21.86
CA GLU A 1 17.86 14.88 -21.19
C GLU A 1 17.22 13.61 -21.73
N ASN A 2 18.00 12.54 -21.91
CA ASN A 2 17.51 11.24 -22.31
C ASN A 2 17.33 10.36 -21.06
N LEU A 3 16.09 10.18 -20.60
CA LEU A 3 15.73 9.42 -19.39
C LEU A 3 16.32 8.00 -19.38
N LYS A 4 16.32 7.34 -20.55
CA LYS A 4 16.90 6.01 -20.70
C LYS A 4 18.40 6.04 -20.40
N GLN A 5 19.10 7.03 -20.94
CA GLN A 5 20.54 7.19 -20.75
C GLN A 5 20.90 7.50 -19.29
N SER A 6 20.13 8.34 -18.60
CA SER A 6 20.35 8.61 -17.17
C SER A 6 20.17 7.35 -16.31
N LEU A 7 19.17 6.52 -16.63
CA LEU A 7 18.92 5.26 -15.93
C LEU A 7 20.02 4.21 -16.23
N GLU A 8 20.45 4.10 -17.49
CA GLU A 8 21.54 3.21 -17.89
C GLU A 8 22.86 3.60 -17.22
N LEU A 9 23.16 4.90 -17.12
CA LEU A 9 24.33 5.42 -16.41
C LEU A 9 24.25 5.12 -14.91
N TYR A 10 23.11 5.32 -14.27
CA TYR A 10 22.91 4.99 -12.86
C TYR A 10 23.14 3.50 -12.57
N ILE A 11 22.59 2.63 -13.44
CA ILE A 11 22.79 1.17 -13.31
C ILE A 11 24.26 0.80 -13.58
N ALA A 12 24.91 1.40 -14.58
CA ALA A 12 26.29 1.09 -14.97
C ALA A 12 27.32 1.55 -13.93
N ASP A 13 27.16 2.76 -13.38
CA ASP A 13 27.99 3.32 -12.30
C ASP A 13 27.99 2.37 -11.07
N ARG A 14 26.83 1.79 -10.77
CA ARG A 14 26.64 0.97 -9.57
C ARG A 14 26.83 -0.54 -9.80
N LYS A 15 26.81 -1.04 -11.04
CA LYS A 15 27.17 -2.44 -11.33
C LYS A 15 28.61 -2.79 -10.93
N GLN A 16 29.50 -1.80 -10.86
CA GLN A 16 30.89 -2.00 -10.43
C GLN A 16 31.03 -2.26 -8.92
N SER A 17 30.00 -2.00 -8.10
CA SER A 17 30.07 -2.21 -6.64
C SER A 17 29.70 -3.63 -6.19
N GLY A 18 29.29 -4.53 -7.10
CA GLY A 18 28.92 -5.91 -6.77
C GLY A 18 27.66 -6.05 -5.92
N ASP A 19 26.85 -5.00 -5.84
CA ASP A 19 25.76 -4.89 -4.87
C ASP A 19 24.44 -5.40 -5.46
N GLU A 20 24.06 -6.64 -5.11
CA GLU A 20 22.79 -7.28 -5.52
C GLU A 20 21.57 -6.43 -5.15
N GLU A 21 21.65 -5.63 -4.07
CA GLU A 21 20.58 -4.76 -3.60
C GLU A 21 20.27 -3.63 -4.61
N ILE A 22 21.29 -3.12 -5.29
CA ILE A 22 21.11 -2.05 -6.28
C ILE A 22 20.41 -2.57 -7.54
N VAL A 23 20.81 -3.76 -8.01
CA VAL A 23 20.17 -4.40 -9.16
C VAL A 23 18.70 -4.71 -8.85
N TYR A 24 18.43 -5.23 -7.65
CA TYR A 24 17.07 -5.45 -7.16
C TYR A 24 16.24 -4.15 -7.12
N THR A 25 16.82 -3.08 -6.59
CA THR A 25 16.17 -1.76 -6.50
C THR A 25 15.85 -1.20 -7.89
N ALA A 26 16.80 -1.26 -8.83
CA ALA A 26 16.59 -0.80 -10.20
C ALA A 26 15.53 -1.63 -10.95
N HIS A 27 15.53 -2.95 -10.77
CA HIS A 27 14.50 -3.84 -11.33
C HIS A 27 13.11 -3.49 -10.77
N THR A 28 13.00 -3.35 -9.45
CA THR A 28 11.74 -2.99 -8.77
C THR A 28 11.22 -1.64 -9.24
N PHE A 29 12.10 -0.66 -9.41
CA PHE A 29 11.74 0.66 -9.92
C PHE A 29 11.24 0.61 -11.38
N LEU A 30 11.88 -0.19 -12.23
CA LEU A 30 11.45 -0.38 -13.62
C LEU A 30 10.07 -1.06 -13.72
N GLU A 31 9.84 -2.11 -12.92
CA GLU A 31 8.53 -2.76 -12.83
C GLU A 31 7.46 -1.77 -12.35
N TRP A 32 7.79 -0.90 -11.38
CA TRP A 32 6.89 0.16 -10.95
C TRP A 32 6.57 1.16 -12.08
N ILE A 33 7.55 1.64 -12.84
CA ILE A 33 7.30 2.54 -13.99
C ILE A 33 6.38 1.88 -15.01
N LYS A 34 6.64 0.60 -15.32
CA LYS A 34 5.81 -0.18 -16.24
C LYS A 34 4.37 -0.27 -15.74
N ARG A 35 4.18 -0.66 -14.48
CA ARG A 35 2.87 -0.76 -13.83
C ARG A 35 2.14 0.58 -13.82
N GLN A 36 2.83 1.66 -13.50
CA GLN A 36 2.28 3.01 -13.51
C GLN A 36 1.84 3.44 -14.92
N THR A 37 2.61 3.06 -15.94
CA THR A 37 2.29 3.33 -17.34
C THR A 37 1.04 2.56 -17.78
N GLU A 38 0.88 1.30 -17.35
CA GLU A 38 -0.32 0.50 -17.61
C GLU A 38 -1.57 1.15 -16.98
N ILE A 39 -1.48 1.54 -15.70
CA ILE A 39 -2.58 2.23 -15.01
C ILE A 39 -2.99 3.50 -15.78
N ILE A 40 -2.03 4.33 -16.18
CA ILE A 40 -2.30 5.58 -16.92
C ILE A 40 -2.95 5.29 -18.29
N LYS A 41 -2.48 4.25 -18.99
CA LYS A 41 -3.06 3.86 -20.29
C LYS A 41 -4.53 3.45 -20.16
N ASP A 42 -4.87 2.79 -19.06
CA ASP A 42 -6.21 2.26 -18.82
C ASP A 42 -7.15 3.28 -18.16
N GLU A 43 -6.70 4.48 -17.80
CA GLU A 43 -7.47 5.46 -17.02
C GLU A 43 -8.86 5.79 -17.58
N LYS A 44 -8.97 5.91 -18.91
CA LYS A 44 -10.23 6.28 -19.58
C LYS A 44 -11.21 5.12 -19.71
N THR A 45 -10.71 3.89 -19.70
CA THR A 45 -11.49 2.66 -19.90
C THR A 45 -11.69 1.88 -18.62
N PHE A 46 -11.06 2.32 -17.51
CA PHE A 46 -11.11 1.61 -16.25
C PHE A 46 -12.53 1.55 -15.69
N SER A 47 -12.97 0.32 -15.44
CA SER A 47 -14.21 0.02 -14.74
C SER A 47 -13.97 -1.18 -13.83
N ILE A 48 -14.64 -1.19 -12.68
CA ILE A 48 -14.64 -2.33 -11.77
C ILE A 48 -15.95 -3.10 -11.88
N SER A 49 -15.88 -4.42 -11.67
CA SER A 49 -17.05 -5.28 -11.62
C SER A 49 -17.92 -4.94 -10.40
N ALA A 50 -19.21 -5.29 -10.44
CA ALA A 50 -20.10 -5.09 -9.29
C ALA A 50 -19.63 -5.86 -8.05
N ASP A 51 -19.07 -7.06 -8.24
CA ASP A 51 -18.53 -7.88 -7.17
C ASP A 51 -17.31 -7.22 -6.52
N ASP A 52 -16.39 -6.70 -7.34
CA ASP A 52 -15.21 -5.99 -6.84
C ASP A 52 -15.58 -4.65 -6.18
N ASP A 53 -16.57 -3.94 -6.71
CA ASP A 53 -17.08 -2.70 -6.12
C ASP A 53 -17.66 -2.92 -4.71
N SER A 54 -18.34 -4.05 -4.50
CA SER A 54 -18.90 -4.46 -3.21
C SER A 54 -17.82 -4.67 -2.12
N GLU A 55 -16.57 -4.86 -2.55
CA GLU A 55 -15.42 -5.08 -1.67
C GLU A 55 -14.72 -3.76 -1.30
N VAL A 56 -15.00 -2.65 -2.01
CA VAL A 56 -14.43 -1.32 -1.74
C VAL A 56 -15.23 -0.57 -0.67
N LYS A 57 -15.39 -1.17 0.51
CA LYS A 57 -16.16 -0.63 1.64
C LYS A 57 -15.33 -0.49 2.92
N ARG A 58 -15.75 0.43 3.80
CA ARG A 58 -15.07 0.68 5.09
C ARG A 58 -14.94 -0.61 5.91
N GLY A 59 -13.73 -0.88 6.40
CA GLY A 59 -13.40 -2.05 7.20
C GLY A 59 -12.99 -3.28 6.40
N ASN A 60 -13.21 -3.29 5.08
CA ASN A 60 -12.65 -4.33 4.23
C ASN A 60 -11.13 -4.20 4.11
N VAL A 61 -10.49 -5.33 3.80
CA VAL A 61 -9.06 -5.44 3.56
C VAL A 61 -8.84 -5.97 2.15
N VAL A 62 -8.16 -5.16 1.34
CA VAL A 62 -7.85 -5.45 -0.07
C VAL A 62 -6.35 -5.32 -0.31
N TRP A 63 -5.85 -5.95 -1.38
CA TRP A 63 -4.48 -5.78 -1.81
C TRP A 63 -4.34 -4.48 -2.59
N VAL A 64 -3.37 -3.65 -2.20
CA VAL A 64 -3.13 -2.33 -2.80
C VAL A 64 -1.66 -2.25 -3.21
N ASP A 65 -1.44 -1.76 -4.42
CA ASP A 65 -0.12 -1.35 -4.90
C ASP A 65 0.17 0.10 -4.50
N PHE A 66 1.04 0.26 -3.50
CA PHE A 66 1.48 1.56 -3.00
C PHE A 66 2.61 2.18 -3.84
N GLY A 67 3.09 1.47 -4.87
CA GLY A 67 4.16 1.93 -5.74
C GLY A 67 5.55 1.82 -5.12
N PHE A 68 6.53 2.44 -5.75
CA PHE A 68 7.90 2.49 -5.25
C PHE A 68 8.02 3.52 -4.12
N ASN A 69 8.49 3.10 -2.95
CA ASN A 69 8.67 4.00 -1.80
C ASN A 69 9.94 4.83 -1.93
N VAL A 70 9.88 6.07 -1.44
CA VAL A 70 11.07 6.89 -1.19
C VAL A 70 11.34 6.89 0.32
N ALA A 71 12.54 6.46 0.72
CA ALA A 71 12.93 6.33 2.13
C ALA A 71 11.93 5.47 2.93
N ASP A 72 11.46 5.98 4.08
CA ASP A 72 10.57 5.28 5.01
C ASP A 72 9.09 5.26 4.57
N GLU A 73 8.79 5.67 3.35
CA GLU A 73 7.45 5.51 2.79
C GLU A 73 7.05 4.05 2.71
N PHE A 74 5.74 3.81 2.86
CA PHE A 74 5.18 2.49 2.67
C PHE A 74 4.97 2.25 1.17
N GLY A 75 5.73 1.33 0.61
CA GLY A 75 5.70 0.97 -0.81
C GLY A 75 5.36 -0.50 -1.03
N GLY A 76 5.33 -0.90 -2.29
CA GLY A 76 5.04 -2.27 -2.72
C GLY A 76 3.57 -2.65 -2.61
N LYS A 77 3.30 -3.93 -2.85
CA LYS A 77 1.96 -4.50 -2.82
C LYS A 77 1.66 -5.12 -1.46
N HIS A 78 0.68 -4.56 -0.76
CA HIS A 78 0.34 -4.98 0.60
C HIS A 78 -1.17 -4.96 0.85
N PRO A 79 -1.65 -5.75 1.82
CA PRO A 79 -3.03 -5.63 2.26
C PRO A 79 -3.24 -4.31 3.01
N ALA A 80 -4.40 -3.69 2.83
CA ALA A 80 -4.73 -2.42 3.44
C ALA A 80 -6.20 -2.37 3.89
N ILE A 81 -6.46 -1.79 5.06
CA ILE A 81 -7.82 -1.58 5.55
C ILE A 81 -8.40 -0.36 4.84
N ILE A 82 -9.54 -0.52 4.18
CA ILE A 82 -10.31 0.57 3.61
C ILE A 82 -10.91 1.39 4.75
N TYR A 83 -10.55 2.67 4.82
CA TYR A 83 -11.11 3.60 5.78
C TYR A 83 -12.32 4.34 5.20
N ARG A 84 -12.17 4.87 3.97
CA ARG A 84 -13.22 5.63 3.29
C ARG A 84 -13.03 5.60 1.78
N ARG A 85 -14.11 5.59 1.03
CA ARG A 85 -14.11 5.82 -0.42
C ARG A 85 -14.64 7.22 -0.73
N SER A 86 -14.08 7.86 -1.74
CA SER A 86 -14.50 9.15 -2.28
C SER A 86 -14.39 9.11 -3.80
N GLY A 87 -15.50 8.81 -4.49
CA GLY A 87 -15.50 8.62 -5.95
C GLY A 87 -14.58 7.48 -6.38
N SER A 88 -13.62 7.80 -7.25
CA SER A 88 -12.58 6.87 -7.75
C SER A 88 -11.34 6.77 -6.84
N GLN A 89 -11.37 7.41 -5.67
CA GLN A 89 -10.29 7.38 -4.67
C GLN A 89 -10.70 6.60 -3.43
N VAL A 90 -9.73 5.95 -2.80
CA VAL A 90 -9.90 5.21 -1.55
C VAL A 90 -8.81 5.60 -0.57
N PHE A 91 -9.23 5.94 0.64
CA PHE A 91 -8.37 6.17 1.78
C PHE A 91 -8.18 4.85 2.50
N VAL A 92 -6.93 4.42 2.61
CA VAL A 92 -6.56 3.11 3.16
C VAL A 92 -5.47 3.23 4.21
N PHE A 93 -5.48 2.28 5.14
CA PHE A 93 -4.44 2.06 6.13
C PHE A 93 -3.63 0.81 5.76
N PRO A 94 -2.38 0.95 5.29
CA PRO A 94 -1.54 -0.19 4.95
C PRO A 94 -1.30 -1.08 6.17
N LEU A 95 -1.25 -2.40 5.95
CA LEU A 95 -0.93 -3.39 6.97
C LEU A 95 0.49 -3.88 6.81
N THR A 96 1.24 -3.87 7.90
CA THR A 96 2.55 -4.51 8.01
C THR A 96 2.49 -5.73 8.92
N THR A 97 3.32 -6.72 8.65
CA THR A 97 3.58 -7.85 9.55
C THR A 97 4.76 -7.58 10.47
N GLN A 98 5.43 -6.44 10.33
CA GLN A 98 6.52 -6.04 11.19
C GLN A 98 5.95 -5.31 12.41
N PRO A 99 6.21 -5.80 13.63
CA PRO A 99 5.79 -5.11 14.83
C PRO A 99 6.52 -3.76 14.93
N PRO A 100 5.84 -2.70 15.39
CA PRO A 100 6.47 -1.41 15.56
C PRO A 100 7.57 -1.50 16.62
N LYS A 101 8.69 -0.81 16.38
CA LYS A 101 9.83 -0.73 17.30
C LYS A 101 10.04 0.71 17.76
N GLY A 102 10.56 0.87 18.98
CA GLY A 102 11.00 2.17 19.51
C GLY A 102 9.87 3.16 19.82
N SER A 103 10.23 4.44 19.80
CA SER A 103 9.39 5.59 20.23
C SER A 103 8.11 5.78 19.42
N HIS A 104 8.02 5.20 18.21
CA HIS A 104 6.88 5.32 17.32
C HIS A 104 5.79 4.26 17.57
N ALA A 105 5.96 3.32 18.51
CA ALA A 105 4.97 2.28 18.76
C ALA A 105 3.57 2.81 19.11
N ASN A 106 3.48 4.02 19.62
CA ASN A 106 2.26 4.66 20.06
C ASN A 106 1.37 5.21 18.93
N VAL A 107 1.84 5.24 17.67
CA VAL A 107 1.03 5.56 16.47
C VAL A 107 0.55 4.31 15.73
N TYR A 108 0.96 3.12 16.19
CA TYR A 108 0.53 1.87 15.59
C TYR A 108 -0.65 1.27 16.33
N VAL A 109 -1.58 0.70 15.56
CA VAL A 109 -2.67 -0.11 16.06
C VAL A 109 -2.45 -1.57 15.66
N LYS A 110 -2.54 -2.46 16.64
CA LYS A 110 -2.47 -3.91 16.41
C LYS A 110 -3.76 -4.40 15.73
N VAL A 111 -3.58 -5.19 14.69
CA VAL A 111 -4.62 -5.87 13.90
C VAL A 111 -4.37 -7.37 14.00
N PRO A 112 -4.85 -8.03 15.07
CA PRO A 112 -4.50 -9.43 15.35
C PRO A 112 -5.15 -10.42 14.38
N TYR A 113 -6.25 -10.01 13.74
CA TYR A 113 -7.01 -10.87 12.86
C TYR A 113 -7.63 -10.08 11.71
N VAL A 114 -7.49 -10.63 10.52
CA VAL A 114 -8.15 -10.19 9.29
C VAL A 114 -8.87 -11.41 8.73
N HIS A 115 -10.18 -11.33 8.55
CA HIS A 115 -10.98 -12.43 8.01
C HIS A 115 -10.44 -12.84 6.63
N ASN A 116 -10.45 -14.14 6.32
CA ASN A 116 -9.93 -14.76 5.08
C ASN A 116 -8.42 -14.63 4.82
N PHE A 117 -7.66 -13.96 5.68
CA PHE A 117 -6.20 -13.90 5.58
C PHE A 117 -5.54 -14.95 6.49
N LYS A 118 -4.26 -15.24 6.22
CA LYS A 118 -3.43 -16.04 7.14
C LYS A 118 -3.49 -15.44 8.55
N LYS A 119 -3.75 -16.32 9.54
CA LYS A 119 -3.73 -15.97 10.96
C LYS A 119 -2.33 -15.54 11.37
N MET A 120 -2.15 -14.24 11.55
CA MET A 120 -0.92 -13.63 12.04
C MET A 120 -1.22 -12.21 12.50
N ASP A 121 -0.43 -11.74 13.45
CA ASP A 121 -0.48 -10.36 13.89
C ASP A 121 -0.04 -9.43 12.75
N ARG A 122 -0.80 -8.35 12.59
CA ARG A 122 -0.49 -7.23 11.72
C ARG A 122 -0.58 -5.93 12.50
N TRP A 123 -0.01 -4.88 11.95
CA TRP A 123 -0.07 -3.55 12.52
C TRP A 123 -0.34 -2.53 11.41
N THR A 124 -0.94 -1.42 11.80
CA THR A 124 -1.08 -0.26 10.92
C THR A 124 -0.66 1.01 11.64
N ASN A 125 0.06 1.88 10.94
CA ASN A 125 0.41 3.20 11.43
C ASN A 125 -0.75 4.16 11.11
N VAL A 126 -1.40 4.72 12.13
CA VAL A 126 -2.57 5.60 11.93
C VAL A 126 -2.22 6.94 11.29
N LEU A 127 -0.94 7.32 11.25
CA LEU A 127 -0.48 8.51 10.55
C LEU A 127 -0.16 8.24 9.08
N ASN A 128 -0.09 6.97 8.68
CA ASN A 128 0.24 6.56 7.32
C ASN A 128 -1.02 6.24 6.51
N LEU A 129 -2.04 7.10 6.60
CA LEU A 129 -3.21 7.01 5.74
C LEU A 129 -2.78 7.34 4.30
N LYS A 130 -3.09 6.46 3.36
CA LYS A 130 -2.82 6.68 1.94
C LYS A 130 -4.12 6.90 1.18
N CYS A 131 -4.17 7.96 0.38
CA CYS A 131 -5.21 8.15 -0.64
C CYS A 131 -4.69 7.54 -1.95
N VAL A 132 -5.40 6.56 -2.49
CA VAL A 132 -5.03 5.84 -3.71
C VAL A 132 -6.20 5.82 -4.69
N SER A 133 -5.90 5.76 -5.98
CA SER A 133 -6.91 5.43 -7.00
C SER A 133 -7.40 4.00 -6.80
N ILE A 134 -8.69 3.73 -7.06
CA ILE A 134 -9.26 2.38 -7.09
C ILE A 134 -8.47 1.47 -8.06
N GLN A 135 -7.87 2.03 -9.11
CA GLN A 135 -7.01 1.31 -10.07
C GLN A 135 -5.78 0.66 -9.43
N ARG A 136 -5.36 1.14 -8.25
CA ARG A 136 -4.24 0.57 -7.49
C ARG A 136 -4.66 -0.63 -6.64
N ILE A 137 -5.96 -0.93 -6.53
CA ILE A 137 -6.44 -2.12 -5.86
C ILE A 137 -6.25 -3.31 -6.82
N ASP A 138 -5.57 -4.34 -6.35
CA ASP A 138 -5.38 -5.56 -7.11
C ASP A 138 -6.59 -6.48 -6.90
N PHE A 139 -7.49 -6.47 -7.88
CA PHE A 139 -8.71 -7.27 -7.82
C PHE A 139 -8.50 -8.76 -8.10
N ASN A 140 -7.37 -9.11 -8.72
CA ASN A 140 -7.01 -10.48 -9.06
C ASN A 140 -6.42 -11.23 -7.86
N SER A 141 -5.83 -10.49 -6.92
CA SER A 141 -5.19 -11.05 -5.73
C SER A 141 -6.22 -11.32 -4.63
N LYS A 142 -6.89 -12.46 -4.73
CA LYS A 142 -7.73 -13.00 -3.64
C LYS A 142 -6.84 -13.75 -2.63
N PRO A 143 -7.26 -13.88 -1.36
CA PRO A 143 -8.53 -13.45 -0.79
C PRO A 143 -8.57 -11.96 -0.42
N PHE A 144 -9.78 -11.40 -0.40
CA PHE A 144 -10.09 -10.19 0.36
C PHE A 144 -10.64 -10.55 1.73
N GLY A 145 -10.57 -9.58 2.63
CA GLY A 145 -10.93 -9.77 4.02
C GLY A 145 -11.64 -8.57 4.60
N ASN A 146 -11.81 -8.60 5.91
CA ASN A 146 -12.29 -7.47 6.68
C ASN A 146 -11.74 -7.54 8.10
N VAL A 147 -11.81 -6.41 8.80
CA VAL A 147 -11.45 -6.30 10.21
C VAL A 147 -12.68 -6.06 11.08
N ASN A 148 -12.58 -6.48 12.34
CA ASN A 148 -13.60 -6.19 13.34
C ASN A 148 -13.72 -4.67 13.59
N GLY A 149 -14.93 -4.17 13.84
CA GLY A 149 -15.18 -2.77 14.19
C GLY A 149 -14.35 -2.23 15.35
N LYS A 150 -13.94 -3.08 16.31
CA LYS A 150 -13.00 -2.71 17.39
C LYS A 150 -11.66 -2.20 16.85
N VAL A 151 -11.15 -2.76 15.75
CA VAL A 151 -9.90 -2.28 15.12
C VAL A 151 -10.10 -0.87 14.58
N LEU A 152 -11.23 -0.60 13.91
CA LEU A 152 -11.55 0.73 13.38
C LEU A 152 -11.75 1.77 14.50
N ALA A 153 -12.35 1.37 15.63
CA ALA A 153 -12.47 2.21 16.81
C ALA A 153 -11.09 2.53 17.40
N ASN A 154 -10.20 1.54 17.50
CA ASN A 154 -8.82 1.74 17.97
C ASN A 154 -8.00 2.65 17.07
N ILE A 155 -8.16 2.54 15.75
CA ILE A 155 -7.57 3.47 14.78
C ILE A 155 -8.06 4.89 15.07
N SER A 156 -9.39 5.08 15.15
CA SER A 156 -9.99 6.40 15.38
C SER A 156 -9.56 7.02 16.71
N ASN A 157 -9.54 6.23 17.78
CA ASN A 157 -9.11 6.68 19.12
C ASN A 157 -7.62 7.05 19.14
N THR A 158 -6.76 6.26 18.48
CA THR A 158 -5.33 6.60 18.38
C THR A 158 -5.14 7.87 17.57
N TRP A 159 -5.92 8.05 16.49
CA TRP A 159 -5.85 9.24 15.64
C TRP A 159 -6.23 10.51 16.41
N GLN A 160 -7.33 10.46 17.18
CA GLN A 160 -7.76 11.55 18.05
C GLN A 160 -6.74 11.89 19.14
N LYS A 161 -6.11 10.88 19.75
CA LYS A 161 -5.03 11.07 20.73
C LYS A 161 -3.80 11.77 20.14
N ARG A 162 -3.64 11.78 18.81
CA ARG A 162 -2.59 12.51 18.10
C ARG A 162 -3.03 13.88 17.61
N GLY A 163 -4.22 14.34 18.01
CA GLY A 163 -4.73 15.66 17.68
C GLY A 163 -5.31 15.79 16.27
N ILE A 164 -5.47 14.68 15.55
CA ILE A 164 -6.11 14.67 14.24
C ILE A 164 -7.62 14.49 14.45
N ARG A 165 -8.40 15.47 13.99
CA ARG A 165 -9.85 15.58 14.17
C ARG A 165 -10.59 15.37 12.87
#